data_AF-A0AAU3DEE4-F1
#
_entry.id   AF-A0AAU3DEE4-F1
#
_cell.length_a   1.000
_cell.length_b   1.000
_cell.length_c   1.000
_cell.angle_alpha   90.00
_cell.angle_beta   90.00
_cell.angle_gamma   90.00
#
_symmetry.space_group_name_H-M   'P 1'
#
loop_
_entity.id
_entity.type
_entity.pdbx_description
1 polymer ?
#
loop_
_entity_poly.entity_id
_entity_poly.type
_entity_poly.pdbx_seq_one_letter_code
_entity_poly.pdbx_strand_id
1 'polypeptide(L)'
;MSTEQRNERYERGYAALREVAGGAQDDVIDGLADIAPDMGRYIVEFGFGDIWTRPGLTRRERQLGTVAALAAMGNAAPQLRFHIGGALNVGCTREEIVEVLIHVSVYAGFPAALNGLTAAREVFESRPDEPALVPADTSGDQGGDRLERGRQALADIDGHAGQQVIDSLKDIAPDLARYVLEFSFGDVYSRTGLDLKTRELVTVALCTALGTVGPQLRVHLHGLLNVGGTREEAVEIITQMAGYAGFPAALNGLTAAREVFAARGE
;
A
#
# COMPACT_ATOMS: atom_id res chain seq x y z
N MET A 1 15.61 19.44 -22.01
CA MET A 1 16.09 18.48 -23.04
C MET A 1 15.48 18.87 -24.38
N SER A 2 16.20 18.75 -25.51
CA SER A 2 15.61 18.97 -26.83
C SER A 2 14.58 17.87 -27.14
N THR A 3 13.57 18.18 -27.94
CA THR A 3 12.50 17.27 -28.39
C THR A 3 13.03 15.98 -29.05
N GLU A 4 14.30 15.96 -29.49
CA GLU A 4 14.98 14.82 -30.13
C GLU A 4 15.38 13.67 -29.17
N GLN A 5 15.22 13.81 -27.85
CA GLN A 5 15.61 12.77 -26.87
C GLN A 5 14.44 12.02 -26.19
N ARG A 6 13.18 12.33 -26.53
CA ARG A 6 12.01 11.67 -25.92
C ARG A 6 11.71 10.36 -26.67
N ASN A 7 12.10 9.24 -26.06
CA ASN A 7 11.74 7.91 -26.57
C ASN A 7 10.32 7.51 -26.12
N GLU A 8 9.77 6.43 -26.67
CA GLU A 8 8.41 5.96 -26.36
C GLU A 8 8.17 5.70 -24.85
N ARG A 9 9.21 5.24 -24.14
CA ARG A 9 9.17 4.99 -22.70
C ARG A 9 9.05 6.30 -21.92
N TYR A 10 9.79 7.34 -22.32
CA TYR A 10 9.68 8.67 -21.73
C TYR A 10 8.29 9.25 -21.96
N GLU A 11 7.75 9.20 -23.19
CA GLU A 11 6.43 9.77 -23.49
C GLU A 11 5.32 9.10 -22.68
N ARG A 12 5.34 7.77 -22.60
CA ARG A 12 4.39 6.98 -21.80
C ARG A 12 4.51 7.33 -20.31
N GLY A 13 5.73 7.38 -19.79
CA GLY A 13 5.99 7.73 -18.40
C GLY A 13 5.59 9.16 -18.06
N TYR A 14 5.84 10.10 -18.97
CA TYR A 14 5.49 11.50 -18.79
C TYR A 14 3.98 11.71 -18.74
N ALA A 15 3.23 11.01 -19.61
CA ALA A 15 1.78 11.02 -19.58
C ALA A 15 1.21 10.44 -18.27
N ALA A 16 1.80 9.35 -17.77
CA ALA A 16 1.42 8.74 -16.50
C ALA A 16 1.79 9.61 -15.28
N LEU A 17 2.96 10.24 -15.29
CA LEU A 17 3.37 11.19 -14.25
C LEU A 17 2.43 12.39 -14.23
N ARG A 18 1.99 12.90 -15.38
CA ARG A 18 1.00 13.99 -15.46
C ARG A 18 -0.32 13.64 -14.79
N GLU A 19 -0.80 12.41 -14.95
CA GLU A 19 -2.00 11.91 -14.28
C GLU A 19 -1.85 11.98 -12.76
N VAL A 20 -0.71 11.51 -12.24
CA VAL A 20 -0.41 11.48 -10.81
C VAL A 20 -0.11 12.87 -10.25
N ALA A 21 0.65 13.69 -10.96
CA ALA A 21 1.05 15.04 -10.55
C ALA A 21 -0.06 16.08 -10.71
N GLY A 22 -1.21 15.73 -11.34
CA GLY A 22 -2.30 16.66 -11.55
C GLY A 22 -1.93 17.82 -12.48
N GLY A 23 -1.08 17.57 -13.48
CA GLY A 23 -0.58 18.59 -14.42
C GLY A 23 0.76 19.24 -14.04
N ALA A 24 1.30 18.97 -12.85
CA ALA A 24 2.57 19.51 -12.36
C ALA A 24 3.77 18.55 -12.58
N GLN A 25 3.76 17.74 -13.64
CA GLN A 25 4.83 16.78 -13.92
C GLN A 25 6.18 17.45 -14.19
N ASP A 26 6.19 18.66 -14.74
CA ASP A 26 7.40 19.41 -15.06
C ASP A 26 8.17 19.79 -13.79
N ASP A 27 7.48 20.17 -12.72
CA ASP A 27 8.08 20.52 -11.42
C ASP A 27 8.93 19.37 -10.84
N VAL A 28 8.49 18.11 -11.05
CA VAL A 28 9.22 16.92 -10.60
C VAL A 28 10.54 16.76 -11.35
N ILE A 29 10.56 17.07 -12.65
CA ILE A 29 11.72 16.89 -13.52
C ILE A 29 12.68 18.07 -13.35
N ASP A 30 12.15 19.29 -13.42
CA ASP A 30 12.90 20.53 -13.33
C ASP A 30 13.52 20.73 -11.94
N GLY A 31 12.85 20.26 -10.89
CA GLY A 31 13.36 20.28 -9.52
C GLY A 31 14.63 19.45 -9.29
N LEU A 32 15.04 18.63 -10.27
CA LEU A 32 16.27 17.82 -10.23
C LEU A 32 17.29 18.23 -11.30
N ALA A 33 16.98 19.22 -12.13
CA ALA A 33 17.77 19.52 -13.34
C ALA A 33 19.19 20.04 -13.04
N ASP A 34 19.37 20.74 -11.93
CA ASP A 34 20.64 21.34 -11.51
C ASP A 34 21.60 20.35 -10.83
N ILE A 35 21.05 19.35 -10.15
CA ILE A 35 21.82 18.38 -9.35
C ILE A 35 21.91 16.99 -9.97
N ALA A 36 20.81 16.48 -10.53
CA ALA A 36 20.69 15.10 -10.99
C ALA A 36 19.65 14.97 -12.13
N PRO A 37 19.89 15.55 -13.32
CA PRO A 37 18.93 15.53 -14.43
C PRO A 37 18.56 14.11 -14.89
N ASP A 38 19.50 13.16 -14.80
CA ASP A 38 19.21 11.74 -15.08
C ASP A 38 18.19 11.14 -14.10
N MET A 39 18.13 11.63 -12.85
CA MET A 39 17.14 11.15 -11.88
C MET A 39 15.72 11.52 -12.31
N GLY A 40 15.50 12.76 -12.77
CA GLY A 40 14.21 13.16 -13.34
C GLY A 40 13.80 12.27 -14.51
N ARG A 41 14.76 11.98 -15.40
CA ARG A 41 14.55 11.04 -16.52
C ARG A 41 14.24 9.62 -16.04
N TYR A 42 14.92 9.09 -15.02
CA TYR A 42 14.65 7.75 -14.49
C TYR A 42 13.28 7.65 -13.83
N ILE A 43 12.85 8.67 -13.09
CA ILE A 43 11.50 8.73 -12.53
C ILE A 43 10.46 8.60 -13.66
N VAL A 44 10.61 9.40 -14.71
CA VAL A 44 9.70 9.37 -15.87
C VAL A 44 9.77 8.03 -16.59
N GLU A 45 10.94 7.64 -17.09
CA GLU A 45 11.09 6.46 -17.95
C GLU A 45 10.85 5.15 -17.20
N PHE A 46 11.50 4.96 -16.05
CA PHE A 46 11.40 3.71 -15.31
C PHE A 46 10.20 3.71 -14.38
N GLY A 47 10.13 4.68 -13.46
CA GLY A 47 9.11 4.73 -12.42
C GLY A 47 7.70 4.79 -12.99
N PHE A 48 7.46 5.72 -13.92
CA PHE A 48 6.15 5.86 -14.54
C PHE A 48 6.02 5.06 -15.84
N GLY A 49 7.03 5.08 -16.71
CA GLY A 49 6.97 4.48 -18.04
C GLY A 49 7.07 2.96 -18.09
N ASP A 50 7.81 2.33 -17.17
CA ASP A 50 7.96 0.87 -17.16
C ASP A 50 7.17 0.19 -16.04
N ILE A 51 7.04 0.85 -14.89
CA ILE A 51 6.39 0.26 -13.72
C ILE A 51 4.92 0.69 -13.64
N TRP A 52 4.65 2.00 -13.58
CA TRP A 52 3.28 2.49 -13.37
C TRP A 52 2.31 2.13 -14.50
N THR A 53 2.77 2.12 -15.74
CA THR A 53 1.90 1.82 -16.89
C THR A 53 1.70 0.33 -17.16
N ARG A 54 2.25 -0.57 -16.34
CA ARG A 54 2.00 -2.01 -16.48
C ARG A 54 0.50 -2.32 -16.27
N PRO A 55 -0.05 -3.30 -16.99
CA PRO A 55 -1.40 -3.81 -16.73
C PRO A 55 -1.44 -4.56 -15.37
N GLY A 56 -2.60 -5.10 -15.03
CA GLY A 56 -2.79 -5.99 -13.86
C GLY A 56 -3.20 -5.27 -12.57
N LEU A 57 -2.98 -3.96 -12.44
CA LEU A 57 -3.51 -3.13 -11.34
C LEU A 57 -4.15 -1.86 -11.87
N THR A 58 -5.25 -1.46 -11.22
CA THR A 58 -5.89 -0.16 -11.44
C THR A 58 -5.03 0.98 -10.90
N ARG A 59 -5.26 2.20 -11.39
CA ARG A 59 -4.58 3.41 -10.90
C ARG A 59 -4.79 3.64 -9.40
N ARG A 60 -6.02 3.40 -8.93
CA ARG A 60 -6.39 3.42 -7.52
C ARG A 60 -5.54 2.46 -6.70
N GLU A 61 -5.51 1.19 -7.06
CA GLU A 61 -4.73 0.16 -6.35
C GLU A 61 -3.23 0.50 -6.29
N ARG A 62 -2.66 0.98 -7.41
CA ARG A 62 -1.27 1.41 -7.46
C ARG A 62 -0.97 2.59 -6.52
N GLN A 63 -1.88 3.57 -6.43
CA GLN A 63 -1.67 4.71 -5.52
C GLN A 63 -1.83 4.31 -4.06
N LEU A 64 -2.89 3.59 -3.71
CA LEU A 64 -3.11 3.15 -2.33
C LEU A 64 -1.96 2.29 -1.81
N GLY A 65 -1.44 1.36 -2.63
CA GLY A 65 -0.27 0.57 -2.25
C GLY A 65 1.01 1.40 -2.11
N THR A 66 1.19 2.44 -2.95
CA THR A 66 2.32 3.38 -2.82
C THR A 66 2.23 4.18 -1.53
N VAL A 67 1.05 4.71 -1.21
CA VAL A 67 0.80 5.45 0.04
C VAL A 67 1.09 4.56 1.24
N ALA A 68 0.63 3.30 1.23
CA ALA A 68 0.88 2.34 2.30
C ALA A 68 2.38 2.07 2.49
N ALA A 69 3.11 1.84 1.39
CA ALA A 69 4.54 1.58 1.42
C ALA A 69 5.36 2.78 1.95
N LEU A 70 5.10 3.98 1.43
CA LEU A 70 5.81 5.21 1.84
C LEU A 70 5.50 5.56 3.30
N ALA A 71 4.26 5.40 3.74
CA ALA A 71 3.87 5.61 5.12
C ALA A 71 4.55 4.60 6.06
N ALA A 72 4.59 3.31 5.69
CA ALA A 72 5.22 2.27 6.50
C ALA A 72 6.74 2.43 6.63
N MET A 73 7.43 2.90 5.59
CA MET A 73 8.87 3.22 5.68
C MET A 73 9.15 4.41 6.61
N GLY A 74 8.20 5.33 6.77
CA GLY A 74 8.22 6.39 7.78
C GLY A 74 9.27 7.49 7.58
N ASN A 75 10.04 7.47 6.48
CA ASN A 75 11.17 8.36 6.22
C ASN A 75 11.09 9.13 4.89
N ALA A 76 9.99 9.00 4.14
CA ALA A 76 9.81 9.56 2.80
C ALA A 76 8.63 10.56 2.72
N ALA A 77 8.55 11.49 3.68
CA ALA A 77 7.41 12.40 3.82
C ALA A 77 7.12 13.27 2.56
N PRO A 78 8.10 13.83 1.83
CA PRO A 78 7.82 14.57 0.60
C PRO A 78 7.13 13.70 -0.47
N GLN A 79 7.61 12.47 -0.66
CA GLN A 79 7.05 11.52 -1.60
C GLN A 79 5.67 11.04 -1.15
N LEU A 80 5.47 10.83 0.15
CA LEU A 80 4.17 10.45 0.71
C LEU A 80 3.11 11.52 0.41
N ARG A 81 3.43 12.80 0.63
CA ARG A 81 2.51 13.90 0.25
C ARG A 81 2.21 13.92 -1.23
N PHE A 82 3.23 13.79 -2.08
CA PHE A 82 3.06 13.73 -3.52
C PHE A 82 2.09 12.60 -3.92
N HIS A 83 2.26 11.40 -3.37
CA HIS A 83 1.40 10.25 -3.67
C HIS A 83 0.02 10.31 -3.02
N ILE A 84 -0.17 10.99 -1.90
CA ILE A 84 -1.51 11.29 -1.37
C ILE A 84 -2.26 12.23 -2.32
N GLY A 85 -1.61 13.29 -2.81
CA GLY A 85 -2.19 14.15 -3.86
C GLY A 85 -2.48 13.38 -5.14
N GLY A 86 -1.55 12.50 -5.52
CA GLY A 86 -1.70 11.60 -6.67
C GLY A 86 -2.85 10.61 -6.54
N ALA A 87 -3.09 10.07 -5.34
CA ALA A 87 -4.23 9.22 -5.04
C ALA A 87 -5.55 9.95 -5.31
N LEU A 88 -5.68 11.19 -4.85
CA LEU A 88 -6.85 12.03 -5.13
C LEU A 88 -7.00 12.31 -6.64
N ASN A 89 -5.91 12.62 -7.34
CA ASN A 89 -5.92 12.90 -8.77
C ASN A 89 -6.40 11.70 -9.62
N VAL A 90 -6.15 10.46 -9.18
CA VAL A 90 -6.64 9.24 -9.84
C VAL A 90 -7.99 8.76 -9.31
N GLY A 91 -8.65 9.55 -8.46
CA GLY A 91 -10.01 9.30 -7.99
C GLY A 91 -10.13 8.50 -6.69
N CYS A 92 -9.04 8.30 -5.92
CA CYS A 92 -9.16 7.74 -4.57
C CYS A 92 -9.83 8.78 -3.66
N THR A 93 -10.58 8.31 -2.65
CA THR A 93 -11.21 9.21 -1.69
C THR A 93 -10.30 9.53 -0.51
N ARG A 94 -10.59 10.63 0.19
CA ARG A 94 -9.92 10.95 1.48
C ARG A 94 -10.10 9.84 2.50
N GLU A 95 -11.26 9.18 2.49
CA GLU A 95 -11.58 8.05 3.37
C GLU A 95 -10.65 6.86 3.10
N GLU A 96 -10.51 6.44 1.84
CA GLU A 96 -9.62 5.33 1.47
C GLU A 96 -8.17 5.59 1.90
N ILE A 97 -7.68 6.82 1.69
CA ILE A 97 -6.34 7.23 2.10
C ILE A 97 -6.19 7.15 3.63
N VAL A 98 -7.16 7.66 4.38
CA VAL A 98 -7.15 7.60 5.85
C VAL A 98 -7.20 6.16 6.35
N GLU A 99 -7.99 5.30 5.72
CA GLU A 99 -8.07 3.88 6.06
C GLU A 99 -6.76 3.14 5.81
N VAL A 100 -6.05 3.43 4.71
CA VAL A 100 -4.68 2.91 4.49
C VAL A 100 -3.74 3.36 5.61
N LEU A 101 -3.82 4.63 6.03
CA LEU A 101 -2.93 5.17 7.07
C LEU A 101 -3.24 4.64 8.47
N ILE A 102 -4.51 4.37 8.78
CA ILE A 102 -4.90 3.64 10.00
C ILE A 102 -4.36 2.21 9.94
N HIS A 103 -4.48 1.55 8.79
CA HIS A 103 -3.99 0.18 8.57
C HIS A 103 -2.49 0.04 8.81
N VAL A 104 -1.70 1.04 8.39
CA VAL A 104 -0.25 1.11 8.64
C VAL A 104 0.09 1.00 10.14
N SER A 105 -0.79 1.40 11.06
CA SER A 105 -0.53 1.28 12.50
C SER A 105 -0.34 -0.16 12.98
N VAL A 106 -0.95 -1.13 12.31
CA VAL A 106 -0.85 -2.56 12.64
C VAL A 106 0.52 -3.12 12.27
N TYR A 107 1.12 -2.63 11.19
CA TYR A 107 2.32 -3.22 10.58
C TYR A 107 3.59 -2.43 10.85
N ALA A 108 3.51 -1.10 10.83
CA ALA A 108 4.63 -0.19 11.05
C ALA A 108 4.50 0.62 12.35
N GLY A 109 3.42 0.39 13.12
CA GLY A 109 3.18 1.04 14.41
C GLY A 109 2.56 2.45 14.31
N PHE A 110 2.05 2.92 15.45
CA PHE A 110 1.40 4.23 15.56
C PHE A 110 2.25 5.42 15.07
N PRO A 111 3.58 5.51 15.32
CA PRO A 111 4.36 6.65 14.84
C PRO A 111 4.34 6.81 13.31
N ALA A 112 4.47 5.72 12.56
CA ALA A 112 4.40 5.73 11.10
C ALA A 112 3.01 6.16 10.61
N ALA A 113 1.95 5.60 11.20
CA ALA A 113 0.57 5.97 10.91
C ALA A 113 0.28 7.46 11.20
N LEU A 114 0.71 7.98 12.34
CA LEU A 114 0.50 9.38 12.73
C LEU A 114 1.26 10.36 11.84
N ASN A 115 2.49 10.02 11.44
CA ASN A 115 3.24 10.81 10.47
C ASN A 115 2.53 10.84 9.11
N GLY A 116 2.00 9.70 8.67
CA GLY A 116 1.23 9.62 7.44
C GLY A 116 -0.09 10.40 7.51
N LEU A 117 -0.83 10.33 8.61
CA LEU A 117 -2.05 11.13 8.85
C LEU A 117 -1.76 12.63 8.88
N THR A 118 -0.59 13.03 9.38
CA THR A 118 -0.14 14.42 9.34
C THR A 118 0.11 14.87 7.90
N ALA A 119 0.81 14.06 7.10
CA ALA A 119 1.00 14.33 5.68
C ALA A 119 -0.34 14.39 4.90
N ALA A 120 -1.29 13.52 5.22
CA ALA A 120 -2.63 13.54 4.62
C ALA A 120 -3.38 14.83 4.97
N ARG A 121 -3.32 15.27 6.23
CA ARG A 121 -3.91 16.54 6.67
C ARG A 121 -3.35 17.71 5.87
N GLU A 122 -2.03 17.81 5.75
CA GLU A 122 -1.36 18.88 4.98
C GLU A 122 -1.87 18.91 3.52
N VAL A 123 -1.98 17.75 2.87
CA VAL A 123 -2.48 17.67 1.48
C VAL A 123 -3.97 18.03 1.40
N PHE A 124 -4.79 17.55 2.32
CA PHE A 124 -6.24 17.84 2.33
C PHE A 124 -6.54 19.32 2.57
N GLU A 125 -5.76 19.98 3.43
CA GLU A 125 -5.84 21.43 3.68
C GLU A 125 -5.44 22.24 2.44
N SER A 126 -4.50 21.75 1.63
CA SER A 126 -4.12 22.38 0.36
C SER A 126 -5.15 22.22 -0.77
N ARG A 127 -6.20 21.41 -0.56
CA ARG A 127 -7.22 21.07 -1.58
C ARG A 127 -8.65 21.25 -1.04
N PRO A 128 -9.09 22.48 -0.73
CA PRO A 128 -10.37 22.73 -0.07
C PRO A 128 -11.60 22.37 -0.92
N ASP A 129 -11.43 22.27 -2.24
CA ASP A 129 -12.53 21.96 -3.19
C ASP A 129 -12.84 20.45 -3.30
N GLU A 130 -11.98 19.59 -2.76
CA GLU A 130 -12.22 18.14 -2.71
C GLU A 130 -13.34 17.80 -1.71
N PRO A 131 -14.13 16.73 -1.95
CA PRO A 131 -15.10 16.25 -0.98
C PRO A 131 -14.49 16.10 0.42
N ALA A 132 -15.22 16.59 1.42
CA ALA A 132 -14.79 16.48 2.81
C ALA A 132 -14.59 15.00 3.20
N LEU A 133 -13.66 14.75 4.13
CA LEU A 133 -13.49 13.42 4.71
C LEU A 133 -14.77 13.02 5.43
N VAL A 134 -15.38 11.93 5.00
CA VAL A 134 -16.40 11.21 5.74
C VAL A 134 -15.69 10.00 6.37
N PRO A 135 -15.54 9.94 7.70
CA PRO A 135 -14.90 8.79 8.34
C PRO A 135 -15.69 7.51 8.07
N ALA A 136 -14.97 6.42 7.84
CA ALA A 136 -15.58 5.11 7.69
C ALA A 136 -16.43 4.74 8.90
N ASP A 137 -17.51 4.03 8.63
CA ASP A 137 -18.38 3.51 9.67
C ASP A 137 -17.59 2.52 10.55
N THR A 138 -17.39 2.91 11.81
CA THR A 138 -16.78 2.06 12.85
C THR A 138 -17.81 1.17 13.53
N SER A 139 -19.09 1.42 13.28
CA SER A 139 -20.24 0.63 13.72
C SER A 139 -20.59 -0.45 12.68
N GLY A 140 -19.57 -1.14 12.16
CA GLY A 140 -19.72 -2.51 11.65
C GLY A 140 -20.19 -3.44 12.78
N ASP A 141 -21.39 -3.17 13.30
CA ASP A 141 -22.14 -3.94 14.27
C ASP A 141 -22.62 -5.20 13.55
N GLN A 142 -21.69 -6.12 13.34
CA GLN A 142 -22.04 -7.51 13.11
C GLN A 142 -22.51 -8.19 14.42
N GLY A 143 -22.69 -7.44 15.51
CA GLY A 143 -22.85 -7.99 16.86
C GLY A 143 -21.56 -8.63 17.38
N GLY A 144 -21.48 -8.80 18.71
CA GLY A 144 -20.36 -9.49 19.37
C GLY A 144 -19.25 -8.57 19.88
N ASP A 145 -18.49 -9.07 20.86
CA ASP A 145 -17.32 -8.38 21.41
C ASP A 145 -16.17 -8.33 20.38
N ARG A 146 -15.24 -7.36 20.52
CA ARG A 146 -14.15 -7.10 19.58
C ARG A 146 -13.31 -8.35 19.27
N LEU A 147 -13.14 -9.24 20.24
CA LEU A 147 -12.42 -10.49 20.08
C LEU A 147 -13.09 -11.43 19.08
N GLU A 148 -14.43 -11.51 19.10
CA GLU A 148 -15.18 -12.40 18.23
C GLU A 148 -15.14 -11.92 16.78
N ARG A 149 -15.36 -10.62 16.57
CA ARG A 149 -15.18 -9.98 15.25
C ARG A 149 -13.77 -10.21 14.71
N GLY A 150 -12.77 -10.09 15.58
CA GLY A 150 -11.37 -10.34 15.25
C GLY A 150 -11.10 -11.76 14.76
N ARG A 151 -11.65 -12.77 15.45
CA ARG A 151 -11.52 -14.18 15.03
C ARG A 151 -12.20 -14.43 13.69
N GLN A 152 -13.38 -13.88 13.48
CA GLN A 152 -14.11 -14.03 12.22
C GLN A 152 -13.32 -13.40 11.07
N ALA A 153 -12.86 -12.16 11.22
CA ALA A 153 -12.07 -11.48 10.19
C ALA A 153 -10.76 -12.23 9.89
N LEU A 154 -10.04 -12.73 10.92
CA LEU A 154 -8.84 -13.54 10.70
C LEU A 154 -9.16 -14.83 9.93
N ALA A 155 -10.28 -15.49 10.24
CA ALA A 155 -10.68 -16.70 9.55
C ALA A 155 -11.05 -16.43 8.08
N ASP A 156 -11.74 -15.34 7.80
CA ASP A 156 -12.16 -14.94 6.46
C ASP A 156 -10.98 -14.52 5.58
N ILE A 157 -9.96 -13.89 6.17
CA ILE A 157 -8.80 -13.36 5.45
C ILE A 157 -7.68 -14.40 5.42
N ASP A 158 -7.09 -14.71 6.56
CA ASP A 158 -5.84 -15.48 6.64
C ASP A 158 -6.09 -16.99 6.80
N GLY A 159 -7.27 -17.38 7.27
CA GLY A 159 -7.65 -18.77 7.49
C GLY A 159 -6.63 -19.53 8.34
N HIS A 160 -6.19 -20.69 7.85
CA HIS A 160 -5.23 -21.53 8.56
C HIS A 160 -3.88 -20.85 8.82
N ALA A 161 -3.40 -19.99 7.92
CA ALA A 161 -2.11 -19.31 8.08
C ALA A 161 -2.16 -18.32 9.26
N GLY A 162 -3.25 -17.55 9.37
CA GLY A 162 -3.46 -16.63 10.49
C GLY A 162 -3.62 -17.39 11.81
N GLN A 163 -4.36 -18.51 11.81
CA GLN A 163 -4.56 -19.30 13.02
C GLN A 163 -3.23 -19.88 13.55
N GLN A 164 -2.31 -20.27 12.66
CA GLN A 164 -0.96 -20.72 13.07
C GLN A 164 -0.17 -19.61 13.78
N VAL A 165 -0.31 -18.35 13.37
CA VAL A 165 0.32 -17.21 14.06
C VAL A 165 -0.24 -17.08 15.48
N ILE A 166 -1.56 -17.11 15.63
CA ILE A 166 -2.22 -17.04 16.94
C ILE A 166 -1.80 -18.21 17.84
N ASP A 167 -1.73 -19.42 17.29
CA ASP A 167 -1.35 -20.62 18.03
C ASP A 167 0.11 -20.58 18.49
N SER A 168 1.00 -20.02 17.68
CA SER A 168 2.44 -19.89 18.00
C SER A 168 2.73 -18.96 19.18
N LEU A 169 1.76 -18.15 19.61
CA LEU A 169 1.90 -17.19 20.70
C LEU A 169 1.34 -17.72 22.03
N LYS A 170 0.64 -18.87 22.05
CA LYS A 170 -0.11 -19.35 23.22
C LYS A 170 0.76 -19.62 24.45
N ASP A 171 1.97 -20.12 24.26
CA ASP A 171 2.89 -20.53 25.33
C ASP A 171 3.84 -19.41 25.78
N ILE A 172 4.01 -18.36 24.97
CA ILE A 172 4.96 -17.27 25.23
C ILE A 172 4.31 -15.90 25.48
N ALA A 173 3.28 -15.55 24.71
CA ALA A 173 2.68 -14.21 24.74
C ALA A 173 1.16 -14.26 24.38
N PRO A 174 0.32 -14.91 25.19
CA PRO A 174 -1.11 -15.06 24.90
C PRO A 174 -1.85 -13.71 24.81
N ASP A 175 -1.39 -12.69 25.54
CA ASP A 175 -1.93 -11.34 25.43
C ASP A 175 -1.66 -10.71 24.07
N LEU A 176 -0.50 -10.97 23.46
CA LEU A 176 -0.19 -10.49 22.11
C LEU A 176 -1.11 -11.16 21.08
N ALA A 177 -1.35 -12.46 21.22
CA ALA A 177 -2.30 -13.18 20.38
C ALA A 177 -3.71 -12.57 20.46
N ARG A 178 -4.14 -12.22 21.69
CA ARG A 178 -5.39 -11.51 21.92
C ARG A 178 -5.38 -10.12 21.28
N TYR A 179 -4.31 -9.34 21.38
CA TYR A 179 -4.24 -8.01 20.77
C TYR A 179 -4.29 -8.05 19.24
N VAL A 180 -3.67 -9.06 18.61
CA VAL A 180 -3.80 -9.28 17.16
C VAL A 180 -5.27 -9.48 16.79
N LEU A 181 -5.98 -10.35 17.51
CA LEU A 181 -7.40 -10.59 17.25
C LEU A 181 -8.23 -9.33 17.51
N GLU A 182 -8.12 -8.74 18.70
CA GLU A 182 -8.99 -7.64 19.12
C GLU A 182 -8.72 -6.34 18.37
N PHE A 183 -7.47 -5.89 18.33
CA PHE A 183 -7.12 -4.60 17.76
C PHE A 183 -6.90 -4.70 16.25
N SER A 184 -6.00 -5.58 15.79
CA SER A 184 -5.69 -5.66 14.36
C SER A 184 -6.93 -6.11 13.58
N PHE A 185 -7.51 -7.26 13.91
CA PHE A 185 -8.64 -7.78 13.16
C PHE A 185 -9.99 -7.17 13.60
N GLY A 186 -10.23 -7.07 14.89
CA GLY A 186 -11.52 -6.66 15.45
C GLY A 186 -11.82 -5.16 15.34
N ASP A 187 -10.80 -4.30 15.36
CA ASP A 187 -10.94 -2.84 15.28
C ASP A 187 -10.45 -2.23 13.95
N VAL A 188 -9.38 -2.77 13.34
CA VAL A 188 -8.79 -2.19 12.11
C VAL A 188 -9.31 -2.86 10.84
N TYR A 189 -9.25 -4.19 10.71
CA TYR A 189 -9.75 -4.89 9.51
C TYR A 189 -11.27 -4.85 9.36
N SER A 190 -12.01 -4.71 10.46
CA SER A 190 -13.47 -4.66 10.47
C SER A 190 -14.06 -3.33 9.94
N ARG A 191 -13.22 -2.32 9.71
CA ARG A 191 -13.64 -1.00 9.22
C ARG A 191 -14.08 -1.07 7.75
N THR A 192 -15.13 -0.34 7.39
CA THR A 192 -15.81 -0.48 6.09
C THR A 192 -15.24 0.38 4.95
N GLY A 193 -14.34 1.34 5.24
CA GLY A 193 -13.84 2.28 4.23
C GLY A 193 -12.84 1.69 3.22
N LEU A 194 -12.41 0.44 3.40
CA LEU A 194 -11.69 -0.35 2.40
C LEU A 194 -12.21 -1.78 2.40
N ASP A 195 -12.47 -2.32 1.21
CA ASP A 195 -12.75 -3.74 1.04
C ASP A 195 -11.53 -4.61 1.37
N LEU A 196 -11.77 -5.89 1.70
CA LEU A 196 -10.73 -6.81 2.16
C LEU A 196 -9.64 -7.05 1.12
N LYS A 197 -9.99 -7.12 -0.18
CA LYS A 197 -9.01 -7.31 -1.25
C LYS A 197 -8.08 -6.10 -1.32
N THR A 198 -8.62 -4.89 -1.27
CA THR A 198 -7.80 -3.67 -1.23
C THR A 198 -6.92 -3.63 0.02
N ARG A 199 -7.44 -4.01 1.20
CA ARG A 199 -6.66 -4.08 2.45
C ARG A 199 -5.48 -5.03 2.31
N GLU A 200 -5.71 -6.25 1.84
CA GLU A 200 -4.62 -7.23 1.66
C GLU A 200 -3.62 -6.78 0.60
N LEU A 201 -4.08 -6.16 -0.49
CA LEU A 201 -3.18 -5.63 -1.51
C LEU A 201 -2.24 -4.55 -0.97
N VAL A 202 -2.75 -3.62 -0.15
CA VAL A 202 -1.90 -2.61 0.49
C VAL A 202 -1.02 -3.21 1.59
N THR A 203 -1.47 -4.28 2.27
CA THR A 203 -0.64 -5.04 3.21
C THR A 203 0.55 -5.69 2.51
N VAL A 204 0.35 -6.29 1.33
CA VAL A 204 1.45 -6.85 0.53
C VAL A 204 2.44 -5.77 0.13
N ALA A 205 1.96 -4.60 -0.31
CA ALA A 205 2.81 -3.46 -0.68
C ALA A 205 3.67 -2.99 0.50
N LEU A 206 3.06 -2.71 1.65
CA LEU A 206 3.77 -2.20 2.82
C LEU A 206 4.71 -3.24 3.44
N CYS A 207 4.33 -4.52 3.49
CA CYS A 207 5.18 -5.59 4.03
C CYS A 207 6.41 -5.80 3.14
N THR A 208 6.22 -5.71 1.82
CA THR A 208 7.33 -5.73 0.85
C THR A 208 8.25 -4.53 1.09
N ALA A 209 7.69 -3.33 1.26
CA ALA A 209 8.48 -2.11 1.48
C ALA A 209 9.28 -2.11 2.78
N LEU A 210 8.73 -2.66 3.87
CA LEU A 210 9.44 -2.82 5.14
C LEU A 210 10.64 -3.78 5.02
N GLY A 211 10.56 -4.79 4.14
CA GLY A 211 11.67 -5.69 3.80
C GLY A 211 12.11 -6.67 4.91
N THR A 212 11.64 -6.49 6.15
CA THR A 212 12.03 -7.27 7.34
C THR A 212 10.92 -8.18 7.87
N VAL A 213 9.70 -8.07 7.33
CA VAL A 213 8.49 -8.77 7.81
C VAL A 213 8.10 -9.95 6.91
N GLY A 214 9.10 -10.74 6.49
CA GLY A 214 8.91 -11.86 5.56
C GLY A 214 7.84 -12.88 5.96
N PRO A 215 7.72 -13.30 7.24
CA PRO A 215 6.63 -14.17 7.67
C PRO A 215 5.24 -13.55 7.44
N GLN A 216 5.06 -12.27 7.79
CA GLN A 216 3.80 -11.55 7.63
C GLN A 216 3.46 -11.36 6.15
N LEU A 217 4.45 -11.07 5.31
CA LEU A 217 4.24 -10.98 3.86
C LEU A 217 3.66 -12.29 3.29
N ARG A 218 4.14 -13.46 3.74
CA ARG A 218 3.60 -14.76 3.29
C ARG A 218 2.16 -14.98 3.76
N VAL A 219 1.85 -14.63 5.01
CA VAL A 219 0.48 -14.72 5.54
C VAL A 219 -0.47 -13.88 4.69
N HIS A 220 -0.13 -12.62 4.43
CA HIS A 220 -0.97 -11.71 3.65
C HIS A 220 -0.97 -11.96 2.14
N LEU A 221 0.00 -12.70 1.61
CA LEU A 221 -0.09 -13.23 0.26
C LEU A 221 -1.13 -14.36 0.17
N HIS A 222 -1.24 -15.22 1.19
CA HIS A 222 -2.37 -16.14 1.29
C HIS A 222 -3.68 -15.37 1.49
N GLY A 223 -3.68 -14.37 2.37
CA GLY A 223 -4.82 -13.50 2.65
C GLY A 223 -5.38 -12.85 1.39
N LEU A 224 -4.53 -12.15 0.64
CA LEU A 224 -4.88 -11.53 -0.65
C LEU A 224 -5.60 -12.50 -1.59
N LEU A 225 -5.05 -13.71 -1.78
CA LEU A 225 -5.63 -14.71 -2.65
C LEU A 225 -6.93 -15.32 -2.09
N ASN A 226 -7.11 -15.37 -0.77
CA ASN A 226 -8.34 -15.86 -0.14
C ASN A 226 -9.50 -14.88 -0.34
N VAL A 227 -9.22 -13.57 -0.32
CA VAL A 227 -10.24 -12.51 -0.44
C VAL A 227 -10.48 -12.06 -1.89
N GLY A 228 -10.05 -12.87 -2.88
CA GLY A 228 -10.33 -12.66 -4.29
C GLY A 228 -9.28 -11.85 -5.06
N GLY A 229 -8.12 -11.58 -4.46
CA GLY A 229 -6.94 -11.10 -5.17
C GLY A 229 -6.33 -12.18 -6.07
N THR A 230 -5.56 -11.75 -7.07
CA THR A 230 -4.93 -12.65 -8.04
C THR A 230 -3.41 -12.68 -7.88
N ARG A 231 -2.79 -13.74 -8.44
CA ARG A 231 -1.32 -13.83 -8.54
C ARG A 231 -0.72 -12.68 -9.34
N GLU A 232 -1.41 -12.25 -10.39
CA GLU A 232 -0.97 -11.12 -11.21
C GLU A 232 -0.94 -9.83 -10.39
N GLU A 233 -2.00 -9.53 -9.65
CA GLU A 233 -2.06 -8.36 -8.77
C GLU A 233 -0.98 -8.39 -7.68
N ALA A 234 -0.74 -9.55 -7.08
CA ALA A 234 0.34 -9.74 -6.11
C ALA A 234 1.72 -9.48 -6.72
N VAL A 235 2.01 -10.00 -7.91
CA VAL A 235 3.27 -9.78 -8.62
C VAL A 235 3.42 -8.32 -9.03
N GLU A 236 2.36 -7.68 -9.51
CA GLU A 236 2.38 -6.29 -9.95
C GLU A 236 2.63 -5.33 -8.79
N ILE A 237 1.98 -5.55 -7.64
CA ILE A 237 2.16 -4.66 -6.49
C ILE A 237 3.56 -4.81 -5.87
N ILE A 238 4.09 -6.04 -5.82
CA ILE A 238 5.47 -6.30 -5.37
C ILE A 238 6.48 -5.70 -6.35
N THR A 239 6.26 -5.86 -7.66
CA THR A 239 7.13 -5.29 -8.70
C THR A 239 7.20 -3.77 -8.58
N GLN A 240 6.07 -3.13 -8.30
CA GLN A 240 6.01 -1.69 -8.07
C GLN A 240 6.89 -1.23 -6.90
N MET A 241 7.05 -2.07 -5.86
CA MET A 241 7.90 -1.74 -4.72
C MET A 241 9.39 -1.63 -5.10
N ALA A 242 9.82 -2.11 -6.26
CA ALA A 242 11.18 -1.86 -6.74
C ALA A 242 11.48 -0.36 -6.90
N GLY A 243 10.47 0.45 -7.26
CA GLY A 243 10.58 1.90 -7.40
C GLY A 243 10.53 2.69 -6.09
N TYR A 244 9.94 2.11 -5.04
CA TYR A 244 9.72 2.82 -3.75
C TYR A 244 10.61 2.31 -2.62
N ALA A 245 10.86 1.00 -2.55
CA ALA A 245 11.65 0.34 -1.52
C ALA A 245 12.93 -0.33 -2.07
N GLY A 246 13.17 -0.22 -3.38
CA GLY A 246 14.34 -0.77 -4.05
C GLY A 246 14.20 -2.23 -4.48
N PHE A 247 15.04 -2.64 -5.44
CA PHE A 247 15.02 -4.00 -6.00
C PHE A 247 15.19 -5.12 -4.98
N PRO A 248 16.06 -5.05 -3.95
CA PRO A 248 16.19 -6.13 -2.98
C PRO A 248 14.88 -6.46 -2.25
N ALA A 249 14.12 -5.44 -1.86
CA ALA A 249 12.82 -5.60 -1.22
C ALA A 249 11.82 -6.31 -2.16
N ALA A 250 11.73 -5.85 -3.41
CA ALA A 250 10.86 -6.47 -4.42
C ALA A 250 11.26 -7.92 -4.76
N LEU A 251 12.56 -8.22 -4.87
CA LEU A 251 13.06 -9.58 -5.13
C LEU A 251 12.76 -10.54 -3.98
N ASN A 252 12.90 -10.07 -2.73
CA ASN A 252 12.50 -10.83 -1.56
C ASN A 252 10.99 -11.07 -1.54
N GLY A 253 10.20 -10.05 -1.91
CA GLY A 253 8.75 -10.19 -2.03
C GLY A 253 8.32 -11.20 -3.10
N LEU A 254 8.93 -11.17 -4.28
CA LEU A 254 8.65 -12.14 -5.34
C LEU A 254 9.06 -13.56 -4.95
N THR A 255 10.11 -13.71 -4.15
CA THR A 255 10.49 -15.00 -3.58
C THR A 255 9.42 -15.53 -2.63
N ALA A 256 8.90 -14.70 -1.74
CA ALA A 256 7.79 -15.07 -0.86
C ALA A 256 6.51 -15.40 -1.65
N ALA A 257 6.18 -14.63 -2.69
CA ALA A 257 5.04 -14.90 -3.57
C ALA A 257 5.18 -16.26 -4.27
N ARG A 258 6.36 -16.57 -4.81
CA ARG A 258 6.64 -17.87 -5.43
C ARG A 258 6.43 -19.03 -4.45
N GLU A 259 6.89 -18.90 -3.21
CA GLU A 259 6.70 -19.92 -2.17
C GLU A 259 5.21 -20.13 -1.86
N VAL A 260 4.44 -19.04 -1.72
CA VAL A 260 3.00 -19.10 -1.46
C VAL A 260 2.23 -19.72 -2.62
N PHE A 261 2.51 -19.32 -3.87
CA PHE A 261 1.84 -19.89 -5.04
C PHE A 261 2.12 -21.39 -5.17
N ALA A 262 3.38 -21.80 -4.97
CA ALA A 262 3.75 -23.21 -4.97
C ALA A 262 3.02 -24.01 -3.87
N ALA A 263 2.87 -23.44 -2.66
CA ALA A 263 2.14 -24.06 -1.57
C ALA A 263 0.63 -24.21 -1.86
N ARG A 264 0.05 -23.32 -2.67
CA ARG A 264 -1.35 -23.36 -3.10
C ARG A 264 -1.60 -24.25 -4.32
N GLY A 265 -0.53 -24.75 -4.97
CA GLY A 265 -0.63 -25.51 -6.21
C GLY A 265 -1.02 -24.65 -7.42
N GLU A 266 -0.73 -23.35 -7.35
CA GLU A 266 -1.06 -22.36 -8.39
C GLU A 266 0.14 -22.01 -9.29
#